data_AF-A0A9D2WPN8-F1
#
_entry.id   AF-A0A9D2WPN8-F1
#
_cell.length_a   1.000
_cell.length_b   1.000
_cell.length_c   1.000
_cell.angle_alpha   90.00
_cell.angle_beta   90.00
_cell.angle_gamma   90.00
#
_symmetry.space_group_name_H-M   'P 1'
#
loop_
_entity.id
_entity.type
_entity.pdbx_description
1 polymer ?
#
loop_
_entity_poly.entity_id
_entity_poly.type
_entity_poly.pdbx_seq_one_letter_code
_entity_poly.pdbx_strand_id
1 'polypeptide(L)'
;MGYGMFNYPKRRTHVHNYRNKTSFAVGHLHGMEGTTSPTIRSGRSHVHCLSGTTTFNDGHSHKYNSLTGPAIPVSPGTHVHRYNGVTASSGRVPHTHRYSGVTTPAQDDE
;
A
#
# COMPACT_ATOMS: atom_id res chain seq x y z
N MET A 1 29.27 31.08 7.75
CA MET A 1 29.36 29.73 8.35
C MET A 1 28.21 28.91 7.77
N GLY A 2 28.48 28.09 6.76
CA GLY A 2 27.46 27.34 6.02
C GLY A 2 27.08 26.06 6.77
N TYR A 3 25.78 25.83 6.95
CA TYR A 3 25.27 24.55 7.41
C TYR A 3 25.41 23.54 6.29
N GLY A 4 26.31 22.58 6.46
CA GLY A 4 26.54 21.48 5.52
C GLY A 4 25.28 20.65 5.35
N MET A 5 24.69 20.72 4.17
CA MET A 5 23.72 19.73 3.71
C MET A 5 24.48 18.42 3.54
N PHE A 6 24.30 17.49 4.48
CA PHE A 6 24.74 16.12 4.30
C PHE A 6 24.05 15.55 3.05
N ASN A 7 24.84 15.39 1.99
CA ASN A 7 24.41 14.78 0.74
C ASN A 7 24.36 13.26 0.97
N TYR A 8 23.32 12.80 1.66
CA TYR A 8 23.04 11.37 1.72
C TYR A 8 22.81 10.89 0.29
N PRO A 9 23.50 9.85 -0.21
CA PRO A 9 23.20 9.32 -1.52
C PRO A 9 21.71 8.96 -1.53
N LYS A 10 20.96 9.52 -2.49
CA LYS A 10 19.57 9.10 -2.75
C LYS A 10 19.62 7.60 -2.98
N ARG A 11 19.25 6.83 -1.96
CA ARG A 11 19.12 5.38 -2.08
C ARG A 11 18.14 5.08 -3.22
N ARG A 12 18.51 4.17 -4.10
CA ARG A 12 17.55 3.64 -5.09
C ARG A 12 16.35 3.10 -4.32
N THR A 13 15.18 3.48 -4.79
CA THR A 13 13.88 3.10 -4.23
C THR A 13 12.97 2.79 -5.40
N HIS A 14 12.06 1.86 -5.20
CA HIS A 14 10.98 1.58 -6.14
C HIS A 14 9.63 1.66 -5.43
N VAL A 15 8.59 1.48 -6.23
CA VAL A 15 7.19 1.48 -5.82
C VAL A 15 6.47 0.35 -6.56
N HIS A 16 5.32 -0.04 -6.05
CA HIS A 16 4.43 -0.97 -6.74
C HIS A 16 3.05 -0.36 -6.95
N ASN A 17 2.37 -0.78 -8.00
CA ASN A 17 0.94 -0.51 -8.12
C ASN A 17 0.14 -1.60 -7.40
N TYR A 18 -1.06 -1.25 -6.97
CA TYR A 18 -1.99 -2.18 -6.37
C TYR A 18 -3.42 -1.84 -6.77
N ARG A 19 -4.27 -2.86 -6.85
CA ARG A 19 -5.70 -2.73 -7.12
C ARG A 19 -6.46 -3.93 -6.58
N ASN A 20 -7.51 -3.70 -5.81
CA ASN A 20 -8.38 -4.75 -5.28
C ASN A 20 -9.77 -4.22 -4.96
N LYS A 21 -10.69 -5.14 -4.62
CA LYS A 21 -11.97 -4.81 -3.98
C LYS A 21 -11.87 -5.10 -2.48
N THR A 22 -12.65 -4.39 -1.68
CA THR A 22 -12.82 -4.70 -0.26
C THR A 22 -13.79 -5.89 -0.08
N SER A 23 -13.85 -6.43 1.15
CA SER A 23 -14.86 -7.41 1.53
C SER A 23 -16.27 -6.83 1.44
N PHE A 24 -17.29 -7.66 1.24
CA PHE A 24 -18.68 -7.22 1.32
C PHE A 24 -19.10 -7.01 2.78
N ALA A 25 -19.67 -5.85 3.11
CA ALA A 25 -20.22 -5.53 4.42
C ALA A 25 -21.38 -4.55 4.25
N VAL A 26 -22.42 -4.69 5.07
CA VAL A 26 -23.61 -3.81 5.07
C VAL A 26 -24.15 -3.55 3.65
N GLY A 27 -24.26 -4.60 2.85
CA GLY A 27 -24.89 -4.53 1.53
C GLY A 27 -24.00 -4.05 0.38
N HIS A 28 -22.73 -3.70 0.59
CA HIS A 28 -21.84 -3.26 -0.50
C HIS A 28 -20.36 -3.58 -0.27
N LEU A 29 -19.54 -3.20 -1.25
CA LEU A 29 -18.08 -3.25 -1.25
C LEU A 29 -17.55 -1.99 -1.95
N HIS A 30 -16.25 -1.73 -1.82
CA HIS A 30 -15.58 -0.64 -2.55
C HIS A 30 -14.37 -1.14 -3.36
N GLY A 31 -13.96 -0.34 -4.33
CA GLY A 31 -12.68 -0.49 -5.02
C GLY A 31 -11.55 0.24 -4.30
N MET A 32 -10.34 -0.30 -4.42
CA MET A 32 -9.08 0.31 -4.00
C MET A 32 -8.10 0.25 -5.16
N GLU A 33 -7.37 1.34 -5.39
CA GLU A 33 -6.25 1.39 -6.32
C GLU A 33 -5.25 2.46 -5.90
N GLY A 34 -3.98 2.27 -6.25
CA GLY A 34 -2.94 3.25 -6.00
C GLY A 34 -1.54 2.72 -6.27
N THR A 35 -0.57 3.53 -5.86
CA THR A 35 0.87 3.23 -5.90
C THR A 35 1.40 3.29 -4.48
N THR A 36 2.29 2.39 -4.11
CA THR A 36 2.88 2.34 -2.78
C THR A 36 3.85 3.51 -2.55
N SER A 37 4.21 3.77 -1.30
CA SER A 37 5.33 4.67 -0.98
C SER A 37 6.67 4.13 -1.51
N PRO A 38 7.72 4.97 -1.51
CA PRO A 38 9.10 4.50 -1.55
C PRO A 38 9.41 3.42 -0.51
N THR A 39 10.50 2.70 -0.75
CA THR A 39 11.07 1.61 0.05
C THR A 39 11.29 2.04 1.50
N ILE A 40 10.73 1.29 2.45
CA ILE A 40 11.00 1.41 3.88
C ILE A 40 11.74 0.15 4.33
N ARG A 41 13.02 0.29 4.71
CA ARG A 41 13.85 -0.85 5.12
C ARG A 41 13.28 -1.53 6.37
N SER A 42 13.21 -2.86 6.34
CA SER A 42 12.72 -3.69 7.43
C SER A 42 13.57 -4.95 7.54
N GLY A 43 14.59 -4.90 8.41
CA GLY A 43 15.56 -5.98 8.57
C GLY A 43 16.33 -6.27 7.28
N ARG A 44 16.28 -7.54 6.83
CA ARG A 44 16.91 -8.02 5.58
C ARG A 44 16.03 -7.84 4.33
N SER A 45 14.90 -7.15 4.47
CA SER A 45 13.94 -6.89 3.39
C SER A 45 13.47 -5.41 3.48
N HIS A 46 12.35 -5.11 2.85
CA HIS A 46 11.65 -3.83 2.94
C HIS A 46 10.15 -4.01 2.83
N VAL A 47 9.45 -2.94 3.17
CA VAL A 47 8.00 -2.80 3.06
C VAL A 47 7.68 -1.46 2.41
N HIS A 48 6.43 -1.28 2.02
CA HIS A 48 5.92 0.00 1.54
C HIS A 48 4.61 0.35 2.26
N CYS A 49 4.31 1.64 2.36
CA CYS A 49 3.01 2.11 2.77
C CYS A 49 2.01 2.08 1.60
N LEU A 50 0.78 1.68 1.90
CA LEU A 50 -0.40 1.88 1.07
C LEU A 50 -1.33 2.83 1.82
N SER A 51 -1.77 3.90 1.18
CA SER A 51 -2.76 4.80 1.75
C SER A 51 -3.66 5.37 0.67
N GLY A 52 -4.90 5.68 1.04
CA GLY A 52 -5.85 6.25 0.12
C GLY A 52 -7.28 6.25 0.64
N THR A 53 -8.20 6.46 -0.30
CA THR A 53 -9.64 6.43 -0.08
C THR A 53 -10.25 5.47 -1.09
N THR A 54 -11.22 4.66 -0.66
CA THR A 54 -11.93 3.73 -1.54
C THR A 54 -12.83 4.47 -2.52
N THR A 55 -13.29 3.79 -3.58
CA THR A 55 -14.33 4.33 -4.48
C THR A 55 -15.58 4.77 -3.70
N PHE A 56 -16.33 5.73 -4.23
CA PHE A 56 -17.59 6.19 -3.62
C PHE A 56 -18.73 5.25 -4.00
N ASN A 57 -19.18 4.43 -3.05
CA ASN A 57 -20.23 3.44 -3.23
C ASN A 57 -21.23 3.58 -2.08
N ASP A 58 -22.52 3.37 -2.37
CA ASP A 58 -23.58 3.43 -1.35
C ASP A 58 -23.52 4.70 -0.47
N GLY A 59 -23.27 5.85 -1.12
CA GLY A 59 -23.27 7.15 -0.47
C GLY A 59 -22.05 7.51 0.38
N HIS A 60 -20.97 6.71 0.38
CA HIS A 60 -19.74 7.06 1.10
C HIS A 60 -18.47 6.37 0.55
N SER A 61 -17.34 6.71 1.17
CA SER A 61 -16.03 6.08 0.96
C SER A 61 -15.35 5.84 2.30
N HIS A 62 -14.34 4.97 2.32
CA HIS A 62 -13.50 4.74 3.49
C HIS A 62 -12.05 5.14 3.23
N LYS A 63 -11.39 5.70 4.25
CA LYS A 63 -9.94 5.86 4.27
C LYS A 63 -9.26 4.55 4.64
N TYR A 64 -8.04 4.35 4.16
CA TYR A 64 -7.19 3.24 4.55
C TYR A 64 -5.72 3.64 4.62
N ASN A 65 -4.97 2.95 5.48
CA ASN A 65 -3.52 3.07 5.61
C ASN A 65 -2.95 1.75 6.13
N SER A 66 -1.95 1.19 5.47
CA SER A 66 -1.30 -0.07 5.87
C SER A 66 0.12 -0.18 5.35
N LEU A 67 0.89 -1.09 5.93
CA LEU A 67 2.15 -1.54 5.37
C LEU A 67 1.95 -2.82 4.58
N THR A 68 2.74 -3.00 3.54
CA THR A 68 2.92 -4.30 2.91
C THR A 68 3.68 -5.27 3.83
N GLY A 69 3.61 -6.55 3.53
CA GLY A 69 4.54 -7.57 4.05
C GLY A 69 5.92 -7.47 3.39
N PRO A 70 6.87 -8.35 3.77
CA PRO A 70 8.22 -8.37 3.18
C PRO A 70 8.19 -8.67 1.68
N ALA A 71 9.26 -8.29 0.98
CA ALA A 71 9.45 -8.59 -0.44
C ALA A 71 9.42 -10.10 -0.71
N ILE A 72 8.66 -10.50 -1.72
CA ILE A 72 8.52 -11.90 -2.18
C ILE A 72 9.09 -11.98 -3.59
N PRO A 73 10.27 -12.60 -3.80
CA PRO A 73 10.87 -12.74 -5.12
C PRO A 73 9.96 -13.52 -6.08
N VAL A 74 9.84 -13.04 -7.32
CA VAL A 74 9.04 -13.71 -8.38
C VAL A 74 9.84 -13.97 -9.66
N SER A 75 10.91 -13.23 -9.90
CA SER A 75 11.90 -13.49 -10.95
C SER A 75 13.26 -12.91 -10.55
N PRO A 76 14.36 -13.18 -11.29
CA PRO A 76 15.64 -12.53 -11.03
C PRO A 76 15.48 -11.01 -10.98
N GLY A 77 15.85 -10.40 -9.85
CA GLY A 77 15.78 -8.95 -9.63
C GLY A 77 14.37 -8.37 -9.47
N THR A 78 13.28 -9.15 -9.50
CA THR A 78 11.92 -8.62 -9.30
C THR A 78 11.16 -9.31 -8.16
N HIS A 79 10.28 -8.55 -7.52
CA HIS A 79 9.49 -9.04 -6.41
C HIS A 79 8.11 -8.35 -6.35
N VAL A 80 7.25 -8.93 -5.51
CA VAL A 80 5.94 -8.38 -5.13
C VAL A 80 5.84 -8.29 -3.61
N HIS A 81 4.81 -7.62 -3.12
CA HIS A 81 4.43 -7.70 -1.71
C HIS A 81 2.97 -8.10 -1.53
N ARG A 82 2.68 -8.87 -0.49
CA ARG A 82 1.31 -9.07 0.01
C ARG A 82 0.93 -7.91 0.92
N TYR A 83 -0.34 -7.56 0.95
CA TYR A 83 -0.87 -6.57 1.89
C TYR A 83 -2.28 -6.96 2.33
N ASN A 84 -2.66 -6.52 3.53
CA ASN A 84 -4.00 -6.66 4.07
C ASN A 84 -4.26 -5.59 5.14
N GLY A 85 -5.53 -5.34 5.43
CA GLY A 85 -5.92 -4.35 6.44
C GLY A 85 -7.43 -4.22 6.57
N VAL A 86 -7.82 -3.18 7.31
CA VAL A 86 -9.22 -2.80 7.54
C VAL A 86 -9.34 -1.31 7.28
N THR A 87 -10.40 -0.90 6.61
CA THR A 87 -10.67 0.52 6.36
C THR A 87 -11.13 1.23 7.64
N ALA A 88 -10.97 2.54 7.68
CA ALA A 88 -11.59 3.36 8.73
C ALA A 88 -13.12 3.29 8.66
N SER A 89 -13.81 3.44 9.80
CA SER A 89 -15.27 3.43 9.84
C SER A 89 -15.87 4.62 9.08
N SER A 90 -16.91 4.38 8.29
CA SER A 90 -17.62 5.41 7.53
C SER A 90 -19.06 4.96 7.23
N GLY A 91 -19.83 5.82 6.55
CA GLY A 91 -21.20 5.54 6.13
C GLY A 91 -22.28 5.94 7.16
N ARG A 92 -23.53 5.99 6.69
CA ARG A 92 -24.69 6.31 7.54
C ARG A 92 -24.94 5.24 8.61
N VAL A 93 -24.84 3.97 8.21
CA VAL A 93 -24.72 2.84 9.15
C VAL A 93 -23.22 2.62 9.31
N PRO A 94 -22.59 3.05 10.42
CA PRO A 94 -21.13 3.02 10.53
C PRO A 94 -20.58 1.61 10.44
N HIS A 95 -19.67 1.37 9.48
CA HIS A 95 -19.03 0.06 9.31
C HIS A 95 -17.64 0.20 8.67
N THR A 96 -16.96 -0.94 8.55
CA THR A 96 -15.61 -1.06 7.98
C THR A 96 -15.58 -2.20 6.96
N HIS A 97 -14.61 -2.19 6.06
CA HIS A 97 -14.33 -3.33 5.20
C HIS A 97 -12.92 -3.87 5.41
N ARG A 98 -12.76 -5.19 5.29
CA ARG A 98 -11.44 -5.83 5.18
C ARG A 98 -10.94 -5.72 3.75
N TYR A 99 -9.63 -5.71 3.57
CA TYR A 99 -9.01 -5.82 2.25
C TYR A 99 -7.73 -6.65 2.32
N SER A 100 -7.38 -7.24 1.18
CA SER A 100 -6.11 -7.93 0.97
C SER A 100 -5.78 -7.98 -0.52
N GLY A 101 -4.49 -8.05 -0.85
CA GLY A 101 -4.04 -8.18 -2.23
C GLY A 101 -2.55 -8.44 -2.35
N VAL A 102 -2.07 -8.43 -3.60
CA VAL A 102 -0.66 -8.52 -3.98
C VAL A 102 -0.36 -7.36 -4.89
N THR A 103 0.77 -6.71 -4.70
CA THR A 103 1.21 -5.63 -5.57
C THR A 103 1.66 -6.15 -6.94
N THR A 104 1.78 -5.27 -7.94
CA THR A 104 2.39 -5.62 -9.22
C THR A 104 3.89 -5.90 -9.04
N PRO A 105 4.52 -6.76 -9.86
CA PRO A 105 5.97 -6.95 -9.83
C PRO A 105 6.73 -5.63 -10.07
N ALA A 106 7.83 -5.42 -9.36
CA ALA A 106 8.77 -4.33 -9.60
C ALA A 106 10.22 -4.82 -9.43
N GLN A 107 11.16 -4.13 -10.08
CA GLN A 107 12.59 -4.39 -9.88
C GLN A 107 13.02 -3.91 -8.50
N ASP A 108 13.88 -4.69 -7.85
CA ASP A 108 14.46 -4.31 -6.56
C ASP A 108 15.46 -3.16 -6.70
N ASP A 109 15.75 -2.52 -5.58
CA ASP A 109 16.74 -1.46 -5.48
C ASP A 109 18.14 -2.06 -5.67
N GLU A 110 18.61 -2.17 -6.92
CA GLU A 110 20.04 -2.52 -7.21
C GLU A 110 21.02 -1.68 -6.38
#